data_AF-A0A973D5S1-F1
#
_entry.id   AF-A0A973D5S1-F1
#
_cell.length_a   1.000
_cell.length_b   1.000
_cell.length_c   1.000
_cell.angle_alpha   90.00
_cell.angle_beta   90.00
_cell.angle_gamma   90.00
#
_symmetry.space_group_name_H-M   'P 1'
#
loop_
_entity.id
_entity.type
_entity.pdbx_description
1 polymer ?
#
loop_
_entity_poly.entity_id
_entity_poly.type
_entity_poly.pdbx_seq_one_letter_code
_entity_poly.pdbx_strand_id
1 'polypeptide(L)'
;DAAVCGAVVSWIEPLISDCSDLVSATVSLANGSFFDVGDSLVTYTAIDIYGNETSASFNINVVDKDGPVISGLPVKIEIPNYPGQCGASAFWSDPVVTDNCEIETIQSNIPPGSFFPIGENTVTYIAVDVNDNASTHDLLIIVSDTESPQIINLPAPIFLTPDSVTCTAVANWFELDFIDNCLGGSITTSMASGSTFAVGSTDVMVTATDEAGNTTTESFTVTVESCETTFLRGDTNDDGSFDISDAIYILGYVFSGAAEPACLDALDENDDGFVQIADAIYHFNALFLGGPLPAAPWDSCGVDPTADTLECDSYQSCP
;
A
#
# COMPACT_ATOMS: atom_id res chain seq x y z
N ASP A 1 -29.97 -15.35 -43.89
CA ASP A 1 -29.45 -16.74 -43.87
C ASP A 1 -28.00 -16.61 -43.46
N ALA A 2 -27.58 -17.23 -42.37
CA ALA A 2 -26.41 -16.83 -41.57
C ALA A 2 -25.03 -17.04 -42.24
N ALA A 3 -24.99 -17.29 -43.55
CA ALA A 3 -23.76 -17.56 -44.29
C ALA A 3 -23.70 -16.87 -45.67
N VAL A 4 -24.68 -16.01 -45.99
CA VAL A 4 -24.73 -15.36 -47.31
C VAL A 4 -25.21 -13.91 -47.17
N CYS A 5 -24.51 -13.01 -47.85
CA CYS A 5 -24.76 -11.57 -47.85
C CYS A 5 -25.97 -11.22 -48.71
N GLY A 6 -27.18 -11.52 -48.21
CA GLY A 6 -28.42 -11.24 -48.92
C GLY A 6 -29.63 -11.99 -48.38
N ALA A 7 -30.73 -11.92 -49.11
CA ALA A 7 -32.00 -12.50 -48.70
C ALA A 7 -32.75 -13.15 -49.86
N VAL A 8 -33.51 -14.20 -49.57
CA VAL A 8 -34.52 -14.71 -50.49
C VAL A 8 -35.72 -13.78 -50.44
N VAL A 9 -36.04 -13.17 -51.59
CA VAL A 9 -37.11 -12.16 -51.67
C VAL A 9 -38.29 -12.74 -52.43
N SER A 10 -39.48 -12.57 -51.85
CA SER A 10 -40.74 -12.94 -52.48
C SER A 10 -41.67 -11.75 -52.58
N TRP A 11 -42.36 -11.61 -53.69
CA TRP A 11 -43.37 -10.56 -53.92
C TRP A 11 -44.65 -11.13 -54.52
N ILE A 12 -45.68 -10.30 -54.60
CA ILE A 12 -46.92 -10.63 -55.30
C ILE A 12 -46.68 -10.43 -56.80
N GLU A 13 -46.84 -11.49 -57.60
CA GLU A 13 -46.71 -11.42 -59.06
C GLU A 13 -47.64 -10.34 -59.64
N PRO A 14 -47.15 -9.46 -60.54
CA PRO A 14 -47.99 -8.49 -61.20
C PRO A 14 -48.97 -9.18 -62.14
N LEU A 15 -50.17 -8.60 -62.28
CA LEU A 15 -51.14 -9.07 -63.27
C LEU A 15 -50.70 -8.61 -64.66
N ILE A 16 -50.49 -9.56 -65.58
CA ILE A 16 -50.19 -9.29 -66.99
C ILE A 16 -51.39 -9.74 -67.82
N SER A 17 -51.96 -8.80 -68.57
CA SER A 17 -53.12 -9.08 -69.42
C SER A 17 -53.09 -8.20 -70.66
N ASP A 18 -53.38 -8.79 -71.81
CA ASP A 18 -53.55 -8.07 -73.06
C ASP A 18 -54.64 -8.74 -73.90
N CYS A 19 -55.92 -8.39 -73.68
CA CYS A 19 -57.10 -8.73 -74.51
C CYS A 19 -57.21 -10.12 -75.18
N SER A 20 -56.51 -11.16 -74.68
CA SER A 20 -56.30 -12.51 -75.28
C SER A 20 -55.21 -12.62 -76.36
N ASP A 21 -54.40 -11.59 -76.56
CA ASP A 21 -53.33 -11.47 -77.55
C ASP A 21 -51.91 -11.62 -76.94
N LEU A 22 -51.81 -11.94 -75.64
CA LEU A 22 -50.53 -12.18 -74.96
C LEU A 22 -49.82 -13.43 -75.50
N VAL A 23 -48.58 -13.28 -75.97
CA VAL A 23 -47.73 -14.39 -76.41
C VAL A 23 -46.79 -14.85 -75.30
N SER A 24 -46.07 -13.92 -74.69
CA SER A 24 -45.09 -14.24 -73.67
C SER A 24 -44.98 -13.15 -72.62
N ALA A 25 -44.62 -13.56 -71.42
CA ALA A 25 -44.22 -12.70 -70.33
C ALA A 25 -42.92 -13.24 -69.73
N THR A 26 -41.91 -12.39 -69.61
CA THR A 26 -40.61 -12.74 -69.02
C THR A 26 -40.25 -11.77 -67.90
N VAL A 27 -39.52 -12.27 -66.90
CA VAL A 27 -39.03 -11.45 -65.79
C VAL A 27 -37.50 -11.47 -65.76
N SER A 28 -36.88 -10.33 -65.46
CA SER A 28 -35.40 -10.23 -65.36
C SER A 28 -34.83 -10.99 -64.17
N LEU A 29 -35.55 -11.00 -63.03
CA LEU A 29 -35.17 -11.65 -61.77
C LEU A 29 -36.38 -12.40 -61.21
N ALA A 30 -36.21 -13.68 -60.87
CA ALA A 30 -37.32 -14.56 -60.52
C ALA A 30 -37.85 -14.32 -59.10
N ASN A 31 -39.17 -14.44 -58.92
CA ASN A 31 -39.79 -14.38 -57.60
C ASN A 31 -39.37 -15.58 -56.74
N GLY A 32 -39.02 -15.31 -55.48
CA GLY A 32 -38.47 -16.32 -54.57
C GLY A 32 -37.00 -16.64 -54.83
N SER A 33 -36.29 -15.87 -55.67
CA SER A 33 -34.83 -16.00 -55.80
C SER A 33 -34.09 -15.32 -54.65
N PHE A 34 -32.81 -15.66 -54.51
CA PHE A 34 -31.88 -14.92 -53.67
C PHE A 34 -31.50 -13.60 -54.34
N PHE A 35 -31.37 -12.55 -53.52
CA PHE A 35 -30.92 -11.22 -53.90
C PHE A 35 -29.78 -10.81 -52.98
N ASP A 36 -28.67 -10.34 -53.56
CA ASP A 36 -27.56 -9.74 -52.80
C ASP A 36 -28.04 -8.45 -52.10
N VAL A 37 -27.32 -8.04 -51.05
CA VAL A 37 -27.54 -6.75 -50.38
C VAL A 37 -27.39 -5.60 -51.39
N GLY A 38 -28.29 -4.61 -51.32
CA GLY A 38 -28.36 -3.47 -52.22
C GLY A 38 -29.67 -3.39 -52.99
N ASP A 39 -29.66 -2.56 -54.05
CA ASP A 39 -30.81 -2.35 -54.92
C ASP A 39 -30.77 -3.27 -56.14
N SER A 40 -31.87 -3.97 -56.40
CA SER A 40 -32.09 -4.80 -57.59
C SER A 40 -33.33 -4.34 -58.34
N LEU A 41 -33.20 -4.12 -59.65
CA LEU A 41 -34.30 -3.73 -60.53
C LEU A 41 -34.94 -4.98 -61.17
N VAL A 42 -36.19 -5.25 -60.82
CA VAL A 42 -36.99 -6.31 -61.43
C VAL A 42 -37.81 -5.71 -62.57
N THR A 43 -37.66 -6.25 -63.77
CA THR A 43 -38.39 -5.83 -64.98
C THR A 43 -39.19 -6.99 -65.53
N TYR A 44 -40.48 -6.76 -65.73
CA TYR A 44 -41.36 -7.66 -66.48
C TYR A 44 -41.53 -7.12 -67.89
N THR A 45 -41.39 -7.99 -68.88
CA THR A 45 -41.58 -7.70 -70.30
C THR A 45 -42.68 -8.60 -70.84
N ALA A 46 -43.70 -8.01 -71.46
CA ALA A 46 -44.78 -8.72 -72.12
C ALA A 46 -44.76 -8.43 -73.63
N ILE A 47 -44.96 -9.48 -74.44
CA ILE A 47 -44.98 -9.42 -75.90
C ILE A 47 -46.32 -9.98 -76.40
N ASP A 48 -46.97 -9.29 -77.32
CA ASP A 48 -48.23 -9.71 -77.96
C ASP A 48 -48.02 -10.50 -79.28
N ILE A 49 -49.11 -11.00 -79.88
CA ILE A 49 -49.09 -11.76 -81.16
C ILE A 49 -48.63 -10.92 -82.37
N TYR A 50 -48.63 -9.59 -82.24
CA TYR A 50 -48.19 -8.65 -83.26
C TYR A 50 -46.73 -8.21 -83.04
N GLY A 51 -46.09 -8.68 -81.97
CA GLY A 51 -44.73 -8.34 -81.58
C GLY A 51 -44.60 -6.99 -80.87
N ASN A 52 -45.69 -6.40 -80.39
CA ASN A 52 -45.62 -5.20 -79.54
C ASN A 52 -45.09 -5.60 -78.16
N GLU A 53 -44.17 -4.79 -77.63
CA GLU A 53 -43.51 -5.05 -76.35
C GLU A 53 -43.88 -3.94 -75.35
N THR A 54 -44.23 -4.33 -74.13
CA THR A 54 -44.38 -3.41 -72.99
C THR A 54 -43.58 -3.93 -71.80
N SER A 55 -43.05 -3.01 -70.99
CA SER A 55 -42.32 -3.37 -69.78
C SER A 55 -42.72 -2.50 -68.59
N ALA A 56 -42.66 -3.10 -67.41
CA ALA A 56 -42.87 -2.45 -66.12
C ALA A 56 -41.83 -2.97 -65.12
N SER A 57 -41.37 -2.09 -64.22
CA SER A 57 -40.31 -2.43 -63.27
C SER A 57 -40.58 -1.89 -61.86
N PHE A 58 -39.93 -2.52 -60.88
CA PHE A 58 -39.89 -2.06 -59.49
C PHE A 58 -38.52 -2.40 -58.87
N ASN A 59 -38.16 -1.69 -57.81
CA ASN A 59 -36.93 -1.94 -57.07
C ASN A 59 -37.17 -2.86 -55.87
N ILE A 60 -36.24 -3.77 -55.66
CA ILE A 60 -36.06 -4.52 -54.42
C ILE A 60 -34.84 -3.93 -53.72
N ASN A 61 -35.00 -3.55 -52.45
CA ASN A 61 -33.91 -3.06 -51.61
C ASN A 61 -33.67 -4.10 -50.49
N VAL A 62 -32.55 -4.80 -50.57
CA VAL A 62 -32.08 -5.71 -49.52
C VAL A 62 -31.07 -4.95 -48.66
N VAL A 63 -31.26 -4.96 -47.34
CA VAL A 63 -30.34 -4.33 -46.38
C VAL A 63 -29.79 -5.38 -45.46
N ASP A 64 -28.49 -5.29 -45.18
CA ASP A 64 -27.91 -6.02 -44.07
C ASP A 64 -28.21 -5.30 -42.74
N LYS A 65 -28.42 -6.07 -41.69
CA LYS A 65 -28.67 -5.60 -40.32
C LYS A 65 -27.96 -6.44 -39.27
N ASP A 66 -27.34 -7.54 -39.69
CA ASP A 66 -26.58 -8.40 -38.80
C ASP A 66 -25.17 -7.81 -38.74
N GLY A 67 -24.69 -7.53 -37.52
CA GLY A 67 -23.36 -6.95 -37.33
C GLY A 67 -22.29 -8.03 -37.14
N PRO A 68 -21.01 -7.66 -37.31
CA PRO A 68 -19.90 -8.60 -37.16
C PRO A 68 -19.90 -9.33 -35.81
N VAL A 69 -19.44 -10.57 -35.80
CA VAL A 69 -19.20 -11.34 -34.57
C VAL A 69 -17.71 -11.35 -34.25
N ILE A 70 -17.34 -10.78 -33.10
CA ILE A 70 -15.97 -10.79 -32.57
C ILE A 70 -15.83 -11.99 -31.61
N SER A 71 -14.83 -12.84 -31.82
CA SER A 71 -14.58 -14.03 -31.01
C SER A 71 -13.08 -14.29 -30.81
N GLY A 72 -12.71 -15.18 -29.87
CA GLY A 72 -11.31 -15.57 -29.64
C GLY A 72 -10.51 -14.62 -28.74
N LEU A 73 -11.11 -13.52 -28.26
CA LEU A 73 -10.52 -12.71 -27.19
C LEU A 73 -10.70 -13.39 -25.83
N PRO A 74 -9.67 -13.35 -24.96
CA PRO A 74 -9.86 -13.69 -23.56
C PRO A 74 -10.80 -12.70 -22.89
N VAL A 75 -11.50 -13.15 -21.85
CA VAL A 75 -12.37 -12.25 -21.05
C VAL A 75 -11.53 -11.36 -20.15
N LYS A 76 -10.47 -11.93 -19.54
CA LYS A 76 -9.55 -11.21 -18.67
C LYS A 76 -8.12 -11.74 -18.76
N ILE A 77 -7.16 -10.87 -18.46
CA ILE A 77 -5.74 -11.19 -18.26
C ILE A 77 -5.31 -10.55 -16.93
N GLU A 78 -4.71 -11.35 -16.06
CA GLU A 78 -4.20 -10.93 -14.75
C GLU A 78 -2.68 -11.12 -14.73
N ILE A 79 -1.93 -10.05 -14.49
CA ILE A 79 -0.46 -10.07 -14.48
C ILE A 79 0.10 -9.19 -13.34
N PRO A 80 1.26 -9.54 -12.77
CA PRO A 80 1.97 -8.65 -11.86
C PRO A 80 2.67 -7.52 -12.62
N ASN A 81 3.01 -6.44 -11.92
CA ASN A 81 3.92 -5.42 -12.43
C ASN A 81 5.33 -5.97 -12.72
N TYR A 82 6.09 -5.23 -13.54
CA TYR A 82 7.51 -5.48 -13.67
C TYR A 82 8.28 -4.90 -12.47
N PRO A 83 9.38 -5.54 -12.04
CA PRO A 83 10.24 -5.00 -10.99
C PRO A 83 10.69 -3.57 -11.31
N GLY A 84 10.55 -2.67 -10.34
CA GLY A 84 10.88 -1.26 -10.44
C GLY A 84 9.95 -0.45 -11.33
N GLN A 85 8.79 -0.98 -11.75
CA GLN A 85 7.82 -0.27 -12.60
C GLN A 85 6.40 -0.36 -12.04
N CYS A 86 5.64 0.73 -12.16
CA CYS A 86 4.24 0.79 -11.76
C CYS A 86 3.28 0.23 -12.83
N GLY A 87 3.56 -0.97 -13.33
CA GLY A 87 2.76 -1.60 -14.37
C GLY A 87 3.49 -2.71 -15.12
N ALA A 88 2.81 -3.28 -16.12
CA ALA A 88 3.37 -4.33 -16.97
C ALA A 88 2.74 -4.31 -18.37
N SER A 89 3.40 -4.97 -19.33
CA SER A 89 2.84 -5.19 -20.66
C SER A 89 2.03 -6.48 -20.72
N ALA A 90 0.83 -6.40 -21.31
CA ALA A 90 -0.03 -7.55 -21.54
C ALA A 90 -0.01 -7.96 -23.01
N PHE A 91 -0.03 -9.26 -23.28
CA PHE A 91 0.01 -9.84 -24.62
C PHE A 91 -1.18 -10.78 -24.83
N TRP A 92 -1.82 -10.67 -25.98
CA TRP A 92 -2.92 -11.54 -26.42
C TRP A 92 -2.89 -11.70 -27.93
N SER A 93 -3.62 -12.69 -28.45
CA SER A 93 -3.85 -12.83 -29.89
C SER A 93 -5.01 -11.96 -30.34
N ASP A 94 -4.91 -11.36 -31.52
CA ASP A 94 -6.02 -10.63 -32.12
C ASP A 94 -7.28 -11.51 -32.27
N PRO A 95 -8.49 -10.93 -32.18
CA PRO A 95 -9.74 -11.65 -32.34
C PRO A 95 -9.91 -12.24 -33.74
N VAL A 96 -10.77 -13.24 -33.82
CA VAL A 96 -11.40 -13.66 -35.07
C VAL A 96 -12.71 -12.90 -35.23
N VAL A 97 -12.85 -12.19 -36.35
CA VAL A 97 -14.06 -11.46 -36.72
C VAL A 97 -14.71 -12.14 -37.92
N THR A 98 -16.01 -12.43 -37.82
CA THR A 98 -16.79 -13.06 -38.88
C THR A 98 -18.10 -12.32 -39.09
N ASP A 99 -18.60 -12.28 -40.31
CA ASP A 99 -19.91 -11.73 -40.64
C ASP A 99 -20.53 -12.49 -41.84
N ASN A 100 -21.83 -12.35 -42.07
CA ASN A 100 -22.48 -12.91 -43.27
C ASN A 100 -22.16 -12.11 -44.55
N CYS A 101 -21.78 -10.84 -44.40
CA CYS A 101 -21.23 -9.96 -45.40
C CYS A 101 -19.72 -9.73 -45.18
N GLU A 102 -19.12 -8.85 -45.97
CA GLU A 102 -17.69 -8.55 -45.86
C GLU A 102 -17.42 -7.63 -44.65
N ILE A 103 -16.28 -7.84 -43.98
CA ILE A 103 -15.80 -6.95 -42.92
C ILE A 103 -15.07 -5.76 -43.56
N GLU A 104 -15.45 -4.53 -43.20
CA GLU A 104 -14.76 -3.32 -43.67
C GLU A 104 -13.59 -2.96 -42.77
N THR A 105 -13.83 -2.89 -41.45
CA THR A 105 -12.80 -2.46 -40.50
C THR A 105 -12.81 -3.27 -39.21
N ILE A 106 -11.62 -3.45 -38.64
CA ILE A 106 -11.40 -3.99 -37.30
C ILE A 106 -10.39 -3.07 -36.63
N GLN A 107 -10.74 -2.52 -35.48
CA GLN A 107 -9.89 -1.59 -34.73
C GLN A 107 -9.88 -1.94 -33.25
N SER A 108 -8.75 -1.65 -32.59
CA SER A 108 -8.61 -1.70 -31.14
C SER A 108 -8.16 -0.34 -30.63
N ASN A 109 -8.59 0.05 -29.43
CA ASN A 109 -8.07 1.24 -28.75
C ASN A 109 -6.61 1.06 -28.30
N ILE A 110 -6.17 -0.17 -28.02
CA ILE A 110 -4.85 -0.50 -27.48
C ILE A 110 -4.34 -1.80 -28.13
N PRO A 111 -3.14 -1.79 -28.75
CA PRO A 111 -2.59 -3.00 -29.38
C PRO A 111 -2.00 -3.99 -28.36
N PRO A 112 -1.95 -5.30 -28.67
CA PRO A 112 -1.23 -6.29 -27.88
C PRO A 112 0.24 -5.89 -27.63
N GLY A 113 0.72 -6.14 -26.42
CA GLY A 113 2.08 -5.79 -25.97
C GLY A 113 2.22 -4.36 -25.41
N SER A 114 1.14 -3.58 -25.40
CA SER A 114 1.11 -2.26 -24.75
C SER A 114 1.35 -2.37 -23.25
N PHE A 115 1.93 -1.32 -22.67
CA PHE A 115 2.12 -1.18 -21.23
C PHE A 115 0.84 -0.70 -20.55
N PHE A 116 0.47 -1.33 -19.43
CA PHE A 116 -0.70 -0.99 -18.62
C PHE A 116 -0.26 -0.63 -17.19
N PRO A 117 -0.77 0.48 -16.63
CA PRO A 117 -0.54 0.83 -15.23
C PRO A 117 -1.25 -0.18 -14.30
N ILE A 118 -0.85 -0.18 -13.02
CA ILE A 118 -1.56 -0.92 -11.95
C ILE A 118 -3.06 -0.63 -11.98
N GLY A 119 -3.86 -1.67 -11.70
CA GLY A 119 -5.31 -1.61 -11.65
C GLY A 119 -5.98 -2.25 -12.86
N GLU A 120 -7.25 -1.89 -13.05
CA GLU A 120 -8.09 -2.40 -14.14
C GLU A 120 -7.99 -1.50 -15.37
N ASN A 121 -7.74 -2.12 -16.52
CA ASN A 121 -7.62 -1.46 -17.81
C ASN A 121 -8.47 -2.20 -18.84
N THR A 122 -9.23 -1.47 -19.66
CA THR A 122 -10.12 -2.07 -20.67
C THR A 122 -9.60 -1.84 -22.08
N VAL A 123 -9.40 -2.94 -22.80
CA VAL A 123 -9.13 -2.95 -24.24
C VAL A 123 -10.45 -3.20 -24.97
N THR A 124 -10.82 -2.32 -25.89
CA THR A 124 -12.07 -2.41 -26.65
C THR A 124 -11.75 -2.62 -28.12
N TYR A 125 -12.29 -3.69 -28.69
CA TYR A 125 -12.31 -3.94 -30.13
C TYR A 125 -13.64 -3.49 -30.73
N ILE A 126 -13.58 -2.88 -31.90
CA ILE A 126 -14.72 -2.48 -32.71
C ILE A 126 -14.54 -3.08 -34.11
N ALA A 127 -15.55 -3.79 -34.60
CA ALA A 127 -15.61 -4.29 -35.96
C ALA A 127 -16.81 -3.68 -36.68
N VAL A 128 -16.61 -3.27 -37.93
CA VAL A 128 -17.65 -2.70 -38.80
C VAL A 128 -17.64 -3.45 -40.13
N ASP A 129 -18.81 -3.87 -40.61
CA ASP A 129 -18.98 -4.48 -41.92
C ASP A 129 -19.10 -3.45 -43.05
N VAL A 130 -19.17 -3.91 -44.30
CA VAL A 130 -19.36 -3.04 -45.49
C VAL A 130 -20.74 -2.36 -45.57
N ASN A 131 -21.63 -2.68 -44.63
CA ASN A 131 -22.99 -2.17 -44.53
C ASN A 131 -23.19 -1.27 -43.29
N ASP A 132 -22.10 -0.81 -42.68
CA ASP A 132 -22.06 0.06 -41.50
C ASP A 132 -22.63 -0.55 -40.21
N ASN A 133 -22.87 -1.86 -40.14
CA ASN A 133 -23.22 -2.51 -38.87
C ASN A 133 -21.96 -2.71 -38.03
N ALA A 134 -22.06 -2.43 -36.74
CA ALA A 134 -20.92 -2.44 -35.83
C ALA A 134 -21.16 -3.32 -34.60
N SER A 135 -20.08 -3.98 -34.16
CA SER A 135 -20.03 -4.76 -32.93
C SER A 135 -18.81 -4.40 -32.10
N THR A 136 -18.96 -4.49 -30.77
CA THR A 136 -17.88 -4.21 -29.82
C THR A 136 -17.62 -5.39 -28.89
N HIS A 137 -16.37 -5.56 -28.47
CA HIS A 137 -15.97 -6.57 -27.49
C HIS A 137 -14.84 -6.05 -26.62
N ASP A 138 -14.94 -6.29 -25.31
CA ASP A 138 -13.99 -5.80 -24.32
C ASP A 138 -13.14 -6.95 -23.75
N LEU A 139 -11.86 -6.65 -23.52
CA LEU A 139 -10.89 -7.45 -22.78
C LEU A 139 -10.45 -6.66 -21.55
N LEU A 140 -10.61 -7.25 -20.36
CA LEU A 140 -10.15 -6.67 -19.10
C LEU A 140 -8.70 -7.09 -18.79
N ILE A 141 -7.80 -6.12 -18.62
CA ILE A 141 -6.43 -6.31 -18.16
C ILE A 141 -6.35 -5.84 -16.71
N ILE A 142 -5.93 -6.72 -15.80
CA ILE A 142 -5.73 -6.42 -14.38
C ILE A 142 -4.24 -6.53 -14.09
N VAL A 143 -3.62 -5.42 -13.69
CA VAL A 143 -2.23 -5.40 -13.27
C VAL A 143 -2.16 -5.21 -11.75
N SER A 144 -1.59 -6.19 -11.04
CA SER A 144 -1.42 -6.12 -9.58
C SER A 144 -0.01 -5.66 -9.22
N ASP A 145 0.12 -4.79 -8.23
CA ASP A 145 1.42 -4.50 -7.64
C ASP A 145 1.81 -5.61 -6.65
N THR A 146 3.04 -6.08 -6.77
CA THR A 146 3.61 -7.16 -5.95
C THR A 146 4.95 -6.79 -5.34
N GLU A 147 5.46 -5.60 -5.60
CA GLU A 147 6.71 -5.11 -5.05
C GLU A 147 6.39 -4.36 -3.74
N SER A 148 7.23 -4.55 -2.72
CA SER A 148 7.02 -3.91 -1.42
C SER A 148 7.80 -2.61 -1.34
N PRO A 149 7.31 -1.60 -0.59
CA PRO A 149 8.01 -0.33 -0.45
C PRO A 149 9.35 -0.52 0.27
N GLN A 150 10.29 0.36 0.03
CA GLN A 150 11.58 0.40 0.72
C GLN A 150 11.65 1.61 1.65
N ILE A 151 11.81 1.38 2.95
CA ILE A 151 12.03 2.45 3.93
C ILE A 151 13.41 3.09 3.65
N ILE A 152 13.47 4.42 3.63
CA ILE A 152 14.71 5.18 3.50
C ILE A 152 14.92 6.06 4.73
N ASN A 153 16.17 6.39 5.02
CA ASN A 153 16.54 7.22 6.17
C ASN A 153 16.08 6.66 7.53
N LEU A 154 16.09 5.33 7.70
CA LEU A 154 15.84 4.72 9.00
C LEU A 154 16.86 5.26 10.03
N PRO A 155 16.42 5.75 11.21
CA PRO A 155 17.31 6.26 12.23
C PRO A 155 18.31 5.21 12.71
N ALA A 156 19.53 5.65 13.02
CA ALA A 156 20.45 4.84 13.81
C ALA A 156 19.90 4.71 15.25
N PRO A 157 20.40 3.74 16.05
CA PRO A 157 20.06 3.65 17.46
C PRO A 157 20.29 4.98 18.19
N ILE A 158 19.32 5.37 19.03
CA ILE A 158 19.32 6.63 19.79
C ILE A 158 19.66 6.32 21.24
N PHE A 159 20.57 7.08 21.84
CA PHE A 159 20.96 6.98 23.25
C PHE A 159 20.63 8.29 23.96
N LEU A 160 19.95 8.20 25.11
CA LEU A 160 19.49 9.35 25.89
C LEU A 160 19.81 9.15 27.36
N THR A 161 20.19 10.25 28.02
CA THR A 161 20.26 10.30 29.48
C THR A 161 18.89 10.71 30.01
N PRO A 162 18.32 10.00 31.01
CA PRO A 162 17.03 10.35 31.59
C PRO A 162 17.09 11.64 32.39
N ASP A 163 15.94 12.28 32.56
CA ASP A 163 15.72 13.30 33.58
C ASP A 163 15.82 12.66 34.98
N SER A 164 16.58 13.30 35.88
CA SER A 164 16.93 12.75 37.20
C SER A 164 15.73 12.59 38.14
N VAL A 165 14.63 13.30 37.89
CA VAL A 165 13.43 13.26 38.75
C VAL A 165 12.41 12.27 38.21
N THR A 166 12.20 12.26 36.89
CA THR A 166 11.15 11.46 36.24
C THR A 166 11.65 10.14 35.69
N CYS A 167 12.96 9.94 35.58
CA CYS A 167 13.58 8.76 34.97
C CYS A 167 13.08 8.50 33.54
N THR A 168 12.85 9.57 32.79
CA THR A 168 12.40 9.50 31.40
C THR A 168 13.17 10.45 30.49
N ALA A 169 13.22 10.14 29.20
CA ALA A 169 13.79 11.02 28.19
C ALA A 169 12.87 11.11 26.97
N VAL A 170 12.90 12.26 26.27
CA VAL A 170 12.13 12.46 25.04
C VAL A 170 13.02 12.19 23.83
N ALA A 171 12.63 11.23 22.99
CA ALA A 171 13.36 10.90 21.77
C ALA A 171 12.77 11.63 20.56
N ASN A 172 13.63 12.26 19.78
CA ASN A 172 13.27 12.93 18.53
C ASN A 172 14.09 12.36 17.38
N TRP A 173 13.45 12.13 16.24
CA TRP A 173 14.09 11.73 14.99
C TRP A 173 13.48 12.50 13.81
N PHE A 174 14.20 12.50 12.69
CA PHE A 174 13.76 13.12 11.45
C PHE A 174 12.51 12.44 10.88
N GLU A 175 11.80 13.17 10.03
CA GLU A 175 10.70 12.61 9.28
C GLU A 175 11.18 11.40 8.47
N LEU A 176 10.43 10.29 8.59
CA LEU A 176 10.73 9.03 7.91
C LEU A 176 10.10 9.07 6.53
N ASP A 177 10.74 8.40 5.58
CA ASP A 177 10.28 8.36 4.21
C ASP A 177 10.47 6.95 3.62
N PHE A 178 9.83 6.68 2.51
CA PHE A 178 9.96 5.42 1.78
C PHE A 178 9.88 5.68 0.27
N ILE A 179 10.41 4.75 -0.50
CA ILE A 179 10.29 4.74 -1.95
C ILE A 179 9.62 3.45 -2.39
N ASP A 180 8.88 3.54 -3.48
CA ASP A 180 8.23 2.40 -4.11
C ASP A 180 8.22 2.59 -5.64
N ASN A 181 8.04 1.50 -6.39
CA ASN A 181 7.91 1.55 -7.84
C ASN A 181 6.63 2.29 -8.29
N CYS A 182 5.60 2.30 -7.45
CA CYS A 182 4.39 3.07 -7.58
C CYS A 182 4.36 4.26 -6.60
N LEU A 183 3.72 5.36 -7.00
CA LEU A 183 3.51 6.49 -6.11
C LEU A 183 2.30 6.23 -5.20
N GLY A 184 2.39 6.64 -3.94
CA GLY A 184 1.31 6.53 -2.96
C GLY A 184 1.72 5.76 -1.71
N GLY A 185 0.74 5.37 -0.90
CA GLY A 185 0.99 4.65 0.35
C GLY A 185 1.15 5.53 1.58
N SER A 186 1.64 4.93 2.67
CA SER A 186 1.78 5.55 3.98
C SER A 186 2.93 4.94 4.77
N ILE A 187 3.48 5.73 5.70
CA ILE A 187 4.46 5.29 6.68
C ILE A 187 3.93 5.51 8.09
N THR A 188 4.10 4.52 8.95
CA THR A 188 3.63 4.55 10.35
C THR A 188 4.72 4.06 11.28
N THR A 189 4.64 4.51 12.53
CA THR A 189 5.58 4.11 13.58
C THR A 189 4.84 3.61 14.82
N SER A 190 5.44 2.67 15.56
CA SER A 190 4.87 2.21 16.84
C SER A 190 4.89 3.29 17.92
N MET A 191 5.84 4.24 17.81
CA MET A 191 5.99 5.41 18.69
C MET A 191 6.21 6.64 17.83
N ALA A 192 5.65 7.80 18.20
CA ALA A 192 5.83 9.04 17.45
C ALA A 192 7.13 9.76 17.84
N SER A 193 7.75 10.48 16.89
CA SER A 193 8.86 11.38 17.20
C SER A 193 8.40 12.42 18.23
N GLY A 194 9.20 12.65 19.27
CA GLY A 194 8.85 13.48 20.43
C GLY A 194 8.13 12.73 21.55
N SER A 195 8.02 11.40 21.48
CA SER A 195 7.49 10.59 22.60
C SER A 195 8.48 10.49 23.76
N THR A 196 7.94 10.33 24.97
CA THR A 196 8.70 10.06 26.19
C THR A 196 8.96 8.56 26.35
N PHE A 197 10.19 8.19 26.69
CA PHE A 197 10.65 6.82 26.93
C PHE A 197 11.16 6.70 28.37
N ALA A 198 10.84 5.58 29.02
CA ALA A 198 11.42 5.23 30.32
C ALA A 198 12.81 4.62 30.15
N VAL A 199 13.57 4.53 31.25
CA VAL A 199 14.85 3.80 31.34
C VAL A 199 14.76 2.43 30.67
N GLY A 200 15.80 2.07 29.93
CA GLY A 200 15.93 0.81 29.22
C GLY A 200 15.89 0.96 27.71
N SER A 201 15.74 -0.18 27.03
CA SER A 201 15.79 -0.26 25.56
C SER A 201 14.40 -0.52 24.98
N THR A 202 13.97 0.32 24.05
CA THR A 202 12.70 0.19 23.33
C THR A 202 12.94 0.16 21.83
N ASP A 203 12.43 -0.87 21.14
CA ASP A 203 12.45 -0.93 19.68
C ASP A 203 11.24 -0.19 19.10
N VAL A 204 11.52 0.83 18.28
CA VAL A 204 10.52 1.57 17.53
C VAL A 204 10.37 0.90 16.17
N MET A 205 9.19 0.31 15.92
CA MET A 205 8.84 -0.32 14.66
C MET A 205 8.38 0.75 13.67
N VAL A 206 8.87 0.67 12.44
CA VAL A 206 8.49 1.52 11.31
C VAL A 206 7.89 0.61 10.25
N THR A 207 6.68 0.92 9.78
CA THR A 207 6.01 0.16 8.71
C THR A 207 5.62 1.10 7.59
N ALA A 208 6.17 0.84 6.40
CA ALA A 208 5.73 1.45 5.15
C ALA A 208 4.77 0.50 4.44
N THR A 209 3.67 1.04 3.92
CA THR A 209 2.63 0.33 3.17
C THR A 209 2.38 1.09 1.88
N ASP A 210 2.50 0.44 0.73
CA ASP A 210 2.16 1.05 -0.57
C ASP A 210 0.63 1.15 -0.77
N GLU A 211 0.19 1.66 -1.92
CA GLU A 211 -1.24 1.78 -2.24
C GLU A 211 -1.92 0.43 -2.53
N ALA A 212 -1.14 -0.57 -2.95
CA ALA A 212 -1.63 -1.93 -3.22
C ALA A 212 -1.74 -2.79 -1.95
N GLY A 213 -1.21 -2.32 -0.83
CA GLY A 213 -1.21 -2.98 0.47
C GLY A 213 0.02 -3.85 0.74
N ASN A 214 1.08 -3.77 -0.06
CA ASN A 214 2.35 -4.42 0.23
C ASN A 214 3.09 -3.64 1.33
N THR A 215 3.76 -4.35 2.23
CA THR A 215 4.32 -3.76 3.44
C THR A 215 5.77 -4.13 3.67
N THR A 216 6.56 -3.17 4.14
CA THR A 216 7.90 -3.40 4.70
C THR A 216 7.97 -2.86 6.11
N THR A 217 8.51 -3.67 7.02
CA THR A 217 8.67 -3.32 8.43
C THR A 217 10.12 -3.41 8.85
N GLU A 218 10.64 -2.33 9.41
CA GLU A 218 11.98 -2.23 10.00
C GLU A 218 11.89 -1.62 11.40
N SER A 219 13.01 -1.57 12.13
CA SER A 219 13.04 -1.01 13.48
C SER A 219 14.37 -0.36 13.82
N PHE A 220 14.30 0.66 14.68
CA PHE A 220 15.48 1.22 15.35
C PHE A 220 15.27 1.25 16.86
N THR A 221 16.37 1.25 17.61
CA THR A 221 16.31 1.15 19.07
C THR A 221 16.51 2.51 19.72
N VAL A 222 15.70 2.82 20.73
CA VAL A 222 15.88 3.95 21.66
C VAL A 222 16.32 3.38 23.00
N THR A 223 17.50 3.76 23.46
CA THR A 223 18.05 3.38 24.76
C THR A 223 18.09 4.60 25.66
N VAL A 224 17.38 4.53 26.78
CA VAL A 224 17.49 5.49 27.89
C VAL A 224 18.38 4.85 28.95
N GLU A 225 19.47 5.54 29.30
CA GLU A 225 20.43 5.11 30.33
C GLU A 225 19.76 4.91 31.69
N SER A 226 20.45 4.25 32.63
CA SER A 226 19.95 4.10 34.00
C SER A 226 19.64 5.46 34.62
N CYS A 227 18.58 5.50 35.42
CA CYS A 227 18.25 6.67 36.23
C CYS A 227 18.83 6.42 37.61
N GLU A 228 20.05 6.90 37.83
CA GLU A 228 20.72 6.82 39.11
C GLU A 228 20.51 8.12 39.87
N THR A 229 20.07 8.01 41.12
CA THR A 229 19.93 9.16 42.01
C THR A 229 21.31 9.62 42.45
N THR A 230 21.58 10.92 42.36
CA THR A 230 22.81 11.48 42.91
C THR A 230 22.65 11.78 44.39
N PHE A 231 23.64 11.44 45.19
CA PHE A 231 23.64 11.67 46.65
C PHE A 231 24.98 12.20 47.14
N LEU A 232 25.03 12.59 48.42
CA LEU A 232 26.27 12.84 49.16
C LEU A 232 26.44 11.73 50.21
N ARG A 233 27.43 10.87 49.99
CA ARG A 233 27.81 9.82 50.92
C ARG A 233 28.16 10.44 52.27
N GLY A 234 27.60 9.93 53.35
CA GLY A 234 27.80 10.45 54.71
C GLY A 234 26.84 11.55 55.17
N ASP A 235 26.08 12.21 54.29
CA ASP A 235 24.93 13.07 54.67
C ASP A 235 23.67 12.21 54.71
N THR A 236 23.68 11.30 55.68
CA THR A 236 22.72 10.19 55.78
C THR A 236 21.32 10.62 56.17
N ASN A 237 21.18 11.76 56.83
CA ASN A 237 19.89 12.32 57.22
C ASN A 237 19.30 13.24 56.13
N ASP A 238 20.02 13.42 55.02
CA ASP A 238 19.66 14.23 53.85
C ASP A 238 19.31 15.68 54.23
N ASP A 239 20.17 16.31 55.06
CA ASP A 239 20.05 17.73 55.44
C ASP A 239 21.09 18.66 54.79
N GLY A 240 21.99 18.08 53.99
CA GLY A 240 23.03 18.78 53.24
C GLY A 240 24.29 19.06 54.05
N SER A 241 24.38 18.57 55.29
CA SER A 241 25.53 18.77 56.19
C SER A 241 26.06 17.44 56.67
N PHE A 242 27.39 17.26 56.60
CA PHE A 242 28.03 16.13 57.26
C PHE A 242 28.33 16.45 58.73
N ASP A 243 27.54 15.92 59.67
CA ASP A 243 27.73 16.12 61.09
C ASP A 243 27.28 14.95 62.00
N ILE A 244 27.38 15.14 63.32
CA ILE A 244 27.07 14.11 64.32
C ILE A 244 25.69 13.47 64.09
N SER A 245 24.72 14.23 63.60
CA SER A 245 23.36 13.76 63.39
C SER A 245 23.27 12.64 62.36
N ASP A 246 24.16 12.59 61.39
CA ASP A 246 24.26 11.52 60.39
C ASP A 246 24.70 10.20 61.01
N ALA A 247 25.78 10.22 61.79
CA ALA A 247 26.21 9.04 62.53
C ALA A 247 25.12 8.51 63.47
N ILE A 248 24.33 9.41 64.09
CA ILE A 248 23.17 9.03 64.90
C ILE A 248 22.06 8.42 64.05
N TYR A 249 21.86 8.93 62.83
CA TYR A 249 20.88 8.40 61.88
C TYR A 249 21.23 6.98 61.43
N ILE A 250 22.49 6.72 61.05
CA ILE A 250 23.01 5.36 60.75
C ILE A 250 22.74 4.41 61.93
N LEU A 251 23.12 4.82 63.15
CA LEU A 251 22.90 3.99 64.35
C LEU A 251 21.41 3.75 64.63
N GLY A 252 20.56 4.75 64.36
CA GLY A 252 19.11 4.64 64.47
C GLY A 252 18.54 3.58 63.53
N TYR A 253 18.99 3.58 62.27
CA TYR A 253 18.62 2.58 61.28
C TYR A 253 19.11 1.18 61.67
N VAL A 254 20.42 1.03 61.92
CA VAL A 254 21.05 -0.28 62.20
C VAL A 254 20.52 -0.95 63.48
N PHE A 255 20.26 -0.19 64.54
CA PHE A 255 19.93 -0.76 65.86
C PHE A 255 18.49 -0.57 66.33
N SER A 256 17.84 0.52 65.91
CA SER A 256 16.55 0.92 66.49
C SER A 256 15.36 0.60 65.60
N GLY A 257 15.59 0.03 64.41
CA GLY A 257 14.53 -0.24 63.43
C GLY A 257 13.80 1.02 63.02
N ALA A 258 14.54 2.14 62.89
CA ALA A 258 14.02 3.36 62.30
C ALA A 258 13.48 3.08 60.88
N ALA A 259 12.67 3.99 60.36
CA ALA A 259 12.21 3.88 58.98
C ALA A 259 13.42 3.75 58.04
N GLU A 260 13.30 2.89 57.03
CA GLU A 260 14.33 2.68 56.03
C GLU A 260 14.67 4.02 55.34
N PRO A 261 15.95 4.41 55.30
CA PRO A 261 16.41 5.60 54.59
C PRO A 261 16.06 5.52 53.11
N ALA A 262 15.73 6.66 52.50
CA ALA A 262 15.46 6.72 51.07
C ALA A 262 16.73 6.59 50.21
N CYS A 263 17.91 6.66 50.82
CA CYS A 263 19.18 6.46 50.15
C CYS A 263 20.11 5.63 51.02
N LEU A 264 20.20 4.33 50.73
CA LEU A 264 21.07 3.42 51.49
C LEU A 264 22.55 3.64 51.15
N ASP A 265 22.84 4.03 49.90
CA ASP A 265 24.20 4.35 49.46
C ASP A 265 24.80 5.52 50.25
N ALA A 266 23.97 6.47 50.70
CA ALA A 266 24.44 7.56 51.54
C ALA A 266 24.96 7.08 52.90
N LEU A 267 24.44 5.96 53.42
CA LEU A 267 24.78 5.42 54.74
C LEU A 267 26.00 4.50 54.73
N ASP A 268 26.37 3.92 53.60
CA ASP A 268 27.58 3.11 53.47
C ASP A 268 28.79 4.03 53.23
N GLU A 269 29.28 4.67 54.28
CA GLU A 269 30.36 5.66 54.16
C GLU A 269 31.70 5.09 53.70
N ASN A 270 31.89 3.81 53.97
CA ASN A 270 33.14 3.11 53.68
C ASN A 270 33.10 2.32 52.36
N ASP A 271 31.93 2.29 51.69
CA ASP A 271 31.71 1.75 50.35
C ASP A 271 32.04 0.25 50.27
N ASP A 272 31.66 -0.51 51.31
CA ASP A 272 31.85 -1.97 51.40
C ASP A 272 30.62 -2.79 50.96
N GLY A 273 29.54 -2.11 50.57
CA GLY A 273 28.27 -2.67 50.14
C GLY A 273 27.35 -3.08 51.30
N PHE A 274 27.64 -2.65 52.54
CA PHE A 274 26.84 -2.99 53.72
C PHE A 274 26.65 -1.80 54.67
N VAL A 275 25.39 -1.39 54.88
CA VAL A 275 25.06 -0.43 55.95
C VAL A 275 25.09 -1.11 57.33
N GLN A 276 26.11 -0.80 58.14
CA GLN A 276 26.38 -1.42 59.44
C GLN A 276 27.00 -0.45 60.46
N ILE A 277 27.30 -0.94 61.68
CA ILE A 277 27.92 -0.09 62.72
C ILE A 277 29.29 0.45 62.31
N ALA A 278 29.98 -0.22 61.38
CA ALA A 278 31.27 0.22 60.88
C ALA A 278 31.16 1.61 60.23
N ASP A 279 30.04 1.92 59.59
CA ASP A 279 29.82 3.20 58.90
C ASP A 279 29.64 4.36 59.88
N ALA A 280 28.88 4.16 60.95
CA ALA A 280 28.79 5.16 62.02
C ALA A 280 30.15 5.40 62.71
N ILE A 281 30.97 4.35 62.86
CA ILE A 281 32.33 4.48 63.39
C ILE A 281 33.22 5.23 62.39
N TYR A 282 33.07 4.96 61.09
CA TYR A 282 33.76 5.64 60.00
C TYR A 282 33.44 7.14 60.03
N HIS A 283 32.16 7.50 60.16
CA HIS A 283 31.67 8.87 60.30
C HIS A 283 32.34 9.62 61.45
N PHE A 284 32.29 9.05 62.65
CA PHE A 284 32.90 9.68 63.84
C PHE A 284 34.42 9.81 63.72
N ASN A 285 35.08 8.84 63.09
CA ASN A 285 36.51 8.92 62.83
C ASN A 285 36.84 10.09 61.89
N ALA A 286 36.07 10.26 60.82
CA ALA A 286 36.21 11.37 59.88
C ALA A 286 36.01 12.72 60.59
N LEU A 287 34.93 12.89 61.37
CA LEU A 287 34.61 14.13 62.07
C LEU A 287 35.62 14.52 63.16
N PHE A 288 36.01 13.57 64.02
CA PHE A 288 36.69 13.90 65.29
C PHE A 288 38.14 13.46 65.38
N LEU A 289 38.53 12.44 64.62
CA LEU A 289 39.80 11.77 64.78
C LEU A 289 40.72 11.94 63.56
N GLY A 290 40.29 12.70 62.56
CA GLY A 290 41.05 12.94 61.33
C GLY A 290 41.22 11.67 60.50
N GLY A 291 40.24 10.77 60.57
CA GLY A 291 40.18 9.57 59.73
C GLY A 291 39.96 9.90 58.25
N PRO A 292 39.95 8.87 57.39
CA PRO A 292 39.57 9.04 55.99
C PRO A 292 38.17 9.66 55.87
N LEU A 293 37.98 10.52 54.86
CA LEU A 293 36.66 11.03 54.50
C LEU A 293 35.85 9.93 53.82
N PRO A 294 34.51 10.01 53.78
CA PRO A 294 33.67 9.07 53.04
C PRO A 294 34.11 8.90 51.59
N ALA A 295 33.84 7.71 51.05
CA ALA A 295 34.08 7.42 49.65
C ALA A 295 33.27 8.37 48.75
N ALA A 296 33.64 8.45 47.46
CA ALA A 296 32.83 9.22 46.52
C ALA A 296 31.43 8.59 46.41
N PRO A 297 30.35 9.38 46.25
CA PRO A 297 30.32 10.85 46.12
C PRO A 297 30.33 11.60 47.47
N TRP A 298 31.35 12.42 47.76
CA TRP A 298 31.54 13.07 49.08
C TRP A 298 31.59 14.61 49.05
N ASP A 299 32.33 15.19 48.10
CA ASP A 299 32.56 16.65 47.98
C ASP A 299 31.55 17.32 47.02
N SER A 300 30.84 16.50 46.27
CA SER A 300 29.82 16.91 45.31
C SER A 300 28.88 15.74 45.09
N CYS A 301 27.60 16.04 44.89
CA CYS A 301 26.60 15.05 44.51
C CYS A 301 27.07 14.25 43.29
N GLY A 302 26.90 12.94 43.36
CA GLY A 302 27.23 12.03 42.28
C GLY A 302 26.47 10.72 42.42
N VAL A 303 26.58 9.88 41.40
CA VAL A 303 26.09 8.50 41.47
C VAL A 303 27.09 7.63 42.22
N ASP A 304 26.65 6.45 42.66
CA ASP A 304 27.56 5.49 43.27
C ASP A 304 28.61 5.02 42.24
N PRO A 305 29.93 5.27 42.47
CA PRO A 305 30.96 4.79 41.58
C PRO A 305 31.17 3.27 41.63
N THR A 306 30.64 2.60 42.65
CA THR A 306 30.72 1.15 42.82
C THR A 306 29.34 0.53 42.69
N ALA A 307 29.24 -0.51 41.87
CA ALA A 307 28.00 -1.23 41.71
C ALA A 307 27.86 -2.26 42.83
N ASP A 308 26.84 -2.11 43.67
CA ASP A 308 26.46 -3.10 44.68
C ASP A 308 24.94 -3.35 44.70
N THR A 309 24.39 -3.75 45.86
CA THR A 309 22.95 -4.04 46.02
C THR A 309 22.20 -2.98 46.83
N LEU A 310 22.92 -1.99 47.33
CA LEU A 310 22.34 -0.81 47.94
C LEU A 310 21.85 0.11 46.80
N GLU A 311 20.76 0.82 47.07
CA GLU A 311 20.15 1.72 46.11
C GLU A 311 19.86 3.06 46.79
N CYS A 312 19.85 4.10 45.97
CA CYS A 312 19.41 5.43 46.34
C CYS A 312 18.10 5.77 45.62
N ASP A 313 16.96 5.55 46.29
CA ASP A 313 15.63 5.81 45.72
C ASP A 313 15.35 7.31 45.58
N SER A 314 15.77 8.12 46.56
CA SER A 314 15.64 9.58 46.50
C SER A 314 16.62 10.28 47.45
N TYR A 315 17.06 11.47 47.05
CA TYR A 315 17.95 12.33 47.84
C TYR A 315 17.62 13.80 47.57
N GLN A 316 17.20 14.57 48.58
CA GLN A 316 16.69 15.94 48.45
C GLN A 316 17.79 17.00 48.40
N SER A 317 18.91 16.75 49.07
CA SER A 317 20.01 17.71 49.23
C SER A 317 20.90 17.81 47.99
N CYS A 318 20.62 16.98 46.97
CA CYS A 318 21.24 17.03 45.66
C CYS A 318 20.24 17.52 44.59
N PRO A 319 20.64 18.49 43.74
CA PRO A 319 19.77 19.07 42.70
C PRO A 319 19.56 18.17 41.48
#